data_AF-A0A010RQL9-F1
#
_entry.id   AF-A0A010RQL9-F1
#
_cell.length_a   1.000
_cell.length_b   1.000
_cell.length_c   1.000
_cell.angle_alpha   90.00
_cell.angle_beta   90.00
_cell.angle_gamma   90.00
#
_symmetry.space_group_name_H-M   'P 1'
#
loop_
_entity.id
_entity.type
_entity.pdbx_description
1 polymer ?
#
loop_
_entity_poly.entity_id
_entity_poly.type
_entity_poly.pdbx_seq_one_letter_code
_entity_poly.pdbx_strand_id
1 'polypeptide(L)'
;MKSFTQALSLAAGLSLSFASPTPAVFPRQTNSSKNLIVFGDSYSTVGFWPGGTLPAAGNPLGNPSLPGQTTSSGLNWVGHLTSTLNTSTILTYDFAVTGATTDKDIVDTYAQYCVDDQVDQYKQYVSSVVNKDNALVAVWIGINDVGEPFWDKVSAPVTKIMDRYFELLQTLADDGLKNFVLLSVPPFSDQIPAMIGQSETDLARLRSDITSYNAALETRLATFKSANSGVKGLVFDTKPSFDTVVENFAQYGAKDATCYGSSDCIWADNYHAGLAIHKLLAQNLVKGVAANFVF
;
A
#
# COMPACT_ATOMS: atom_id res chain seq x y z
N MET A 1 -58.66 24.38 78.38
CA MET A 1 -59.58 23.38 77.78
C MET A 1 -59.02 22.96 76.42
N LYS A 2 -58.83 21.63 76.23
CA LYS A 2 -58.83 20.81 74.99
C LYS A 2 -58.26 21.44 73.70
N SER A 3 -57.14 20.96 73.13
CA SER A 3 -56.89 19.67 72.43
C SER A 3 -56.93 19.83 70.90
N PHE A 4 -55.91 19.27 70.22
CA PHE A 4 -55.96 18.38 69.03
C PHE A 4 -54.80 18.58 68.03
N THR A 5 -53.81 17.70 68.15
CA THR A 5 -53.13 16.88 67.11
C THR A 5 -53.22 17.26 65.62
N GLN A 6 -52.07 17.18 64.93
CA GLN A 6 -51.79 16.06 64.00
C GLN A 6 -50.30 15.98 63.63
N ALA A 7 -49.77 14.75 63.63
CA ALA A 7 -48.42 14.39 63.21
C ALA A 7 -48.43 13.94 61.74
N LEU A 8 -47.38 14.29 60.98
CA LEU A 8 -47.05 13.64 59.71
C LEU A 8 -45.60 13.12 59.76
N SER A 9 -45.47 11.82 59.56
CA SER A 9 -44.22 11.08 59.47
C SER A 9 -43.70 11.10 58.04
N LEU A 10 -42.49 11.59 57.79
CA LEU A 10 -41.79 11.38 56.51
C LEU A 10 -40.85 10.17 56.64
N ALA A 11 -41.14 9.13 55.86
CA ALA A 11 -40.26 7.98 55.68
C ALA A 11 -39.14 8.32 54.67
N ALA A 12 -37.88 8.18 55.08
CA ALA A 12 -36.72 8.27 54.20
C ALA A 12 -36.46 6.90 53.56
N GLY A 13 -36.64 6.80 52.24
CA GLY A 13 -36.22 5.64 51.45
C GLY A 13 -34.74 5.77 51.07
N LEU A 14 -33.90 4.85 51.56
CA LEU A 14 -32.52 4.67 51.10
C LEU A 14 -32.51 3.66 49.95
N SER A 15 -32.20 4.13 48.74
CA SER A 15 -31.89 3.27 47.59
C SER A 15 -30.38 2.96 47.57
N LEU A 16 -30.03 1.71 47.88
CA LEU A 16 -28.67 1.19 47.70
C LEU A 16 -28.48 0.76 46.24
N SER A 17 -27.67 1.50 45.49
CA SER A 17 -27.21 1.08 44.16
C SER A 17 -25.93 0.27 44.28
N PHE A 18 -25.96 -1.00 43.89
CA PHE A 18 -24.76 -1.83 43.75
C PHE A 18 -24.15 -1.59 42.37
N ALA A 19 -22.94 -1.04 42.33
CA ALA A 19 -22.14 -0.98 41.11
C ALA A 19 -21.43 -2.31 40.89
N SER A 20 -21.70 -2.97 39.76
CA SER A 20 -20.94 -4.15 39.33
C SER A 20 -19.52 -3.73 38.91
N PRO A 21 -18.48 -4.52 39.23
CA PRO A 21 -17.13 -4.22 38.76
C PRO A 21 -17.07 -4.38 37.24
N THR A 22 -16.66 -3.32 36.54
CA THR A 22 -16.31 -3.38 35.12
C THR A 22 -15.11 -4.32 34.93
N PRO A 23 -15.14 -5.23 33.95
CA PRO A 23 -13.95 -6.00 33.60
C PRO A 23 -12.84 -5.03 33.20
N ALA A 24 -11.65 -5.20 33.79
CA ALA A 24 -10.46 -4.48 33.36
C ALA A 24 -10.14 -4.88 31.91
N VAL A 25 -10.41 -3.99 30.97
CA VAL A 25 -9.83 -4.07 29.62
C VAL A 25 -8.38 -3.65 29.76
N PHE A 26 -7.46 -4.62 29.72
CA PHE A 26 -6.04 -4.33 29.65
C PHE A 26 -5.74 -3.59 28.33
N PRO A 27 -5.19 -2.37 28.35
CA PRO A 27 -4.61 -1.83 27.14
C PRO A 27 -3.28 -2.54 26.93
N ARG A 28 -3.22 -3.53 26.04
CA ARG A 28 -1.92 -3.91 25.46
C ARG A 28 -1.63 -2.97 24.30
N GLN A 29 -1.49 -1.68 24.61
CA GLN A 29 -0.94 -0.70 23.68
C GLN A 29 0.56 -0.66 23.95
N THR A 30 1.30 -1.52 23.26
CA THR A 30 2.75 -1.35 23.17
C THR A 30 2.98 -0.09 22.33
N ASN A 31 3.49 0.98 22.95
CA ASN A 31 3.89 2.24 22.32
C ASN A 31 5.05 2.09 21.30
N SER A 32 5.11 0.99 20.55
CA SER A 32 6.09 0.78 19.49
C SER A 32 5.50 1.20 18.15
N SER A 33 6.17 2.11 17.46
CA SER A 33 5.83 2.45 16.07
C SER A 33 5.84 1.20 15.18
N LYS A 34 4.98 1.18 14.17
CA LYS A 34 4.98 0.18 13.09
C LYS A 34 5.85 0.67 11.95
N ASN A 35 6.44 -0.24 11.20
CA ASN A 35 7.30 0.07 10.06
C ASN A 35 6.60 -0.35 8.76
N LEU A 36 6.50 0.56 7.81
CA LEU A 36 6.08 0.27 6.45
C LEU A 36 7.33 0.37 5.57
N ILE A 37 7.70 -0.73 4.92
CA ILE A 37 8.84 -0.80 4.01
C ILE A 37 8.27 -0.99 2.61
N VAL A 38 8.47 -0.02 1.73
CA VAL A 38 7.86 0.00 0.40
C VAL A 38 8.94 -0.16 -0.66
N PHE A 39 8.68 -1.06 -1.61
CA PHE A 39 9.45 -1.23 -2.84
C PHE A 39 8.51 -1.09 -4.02
N GLY A 40 8.98 -0.52 -5.13
CA GLY A 40 8.13 -0.35 -6.29
C GLY A 40 8.54 0.75 -7.24
N ASP A 41 7.54 1.29 -7.91
CA ASP A 41 7.70 2.27 -8.98
C ASP A 41 7.02 3.63 -8.68
N SER A 42 6.70 4.36 -9.74
CA SER A 42 6.06 5.68 -9.69
C SER A 42 4.70 5.68 -9.00
N TYR A 43 4.00 4.54 -8.90
CA TYR A 43 2.71 4.44 -8.21
C TYR A 43 2.88 4.45 -6.69
N SER A 44 4.09 4.27 -6.19
CA SER A 44 4.40 4.20 -4.76
C SER A 44 5.32 5.32 -4.29
N THR A 45 6.22 5.80 -5.15
CA THR A 45 7.28 6.73 -4.74
C THR A 45 6.78 7.98 -4.01
N VAL A 46 7.45 8.31 -2.92
CA VAL A 46 7.37 9.59 -2.19
C VAL A 46 8.68 10.40 -2.29
N GLY A 47 9.64 9.94 -3.09
CA GLY A 47 10.95 10.58 -3.29
C GLY A 47 11.92 10.45 -2.10
N PHE A 48 11.78 9.40 -1.28
CA PHE A 48 12.63 9.19 -0.11
C PHE A 48 14.06 8.81 -0.49
N TRP A 49 15.03 9.45 0.16
CA TRP A 49 16.45 9.10 0.04
C TRP A 49 16.94 8.40 1.32
N PRO A 50 17.31 7.11 1.28
CA PRO A 50 17.71 6.36 2.47
C PRO A 50 19.01 6.81 3.13
N GLY A 51 19.88 7.53 2.40
CA GLY A 51 21.05 8.19 2.99
C GLY A 51 20.73 9.53 3.68
N GLY A 52 19.48 9.98 3.66
CA GLY A 52 19.00 11.20 4.30
C GLY A 52 18.50 10.99 5.73
N THR A 53 17.64 11.89 6.20
CA THR A 53 16.97 11.73 7.50
C THR A 53 16.00 10.54 7.45
N LEU A 54 16.23 9.53 8.28
CA LEU A 54 15.34 8.37 8.39
C LEU A 54 14.01 8.73 9.10
N PRO A 55 12.94 7.97 8.81
CA PRO A 55 11.65 8.08 9.50
C PRO A 55 11.74 8.07 11.03
N ALA A 56 11.01 8.99 11.67
CA ALA A 56 10.87 9.04 13.12
C ALA A 56 9.47 9.53 13.52
N ALA A 57 9.11 9.37 14.80
CA ALA A 57 7.86 9.93 15.31
C ALA A 57 7.83 11.46 15.09
N GLY A 58 6.75 11.97 14.50
CA GLY A 58 6.64 13.38 14.10
C GLY A 58 7.23 13.71 12.73
N ASN A 59 8.03 12.81 12.14
CA ASN A 59 8.52 12.91 10.77
C ASN A 59 8.47 11.52 10.09
N PRO A 60 7.27 11.02 9.76
CA PRO A 60 7.06 9.61 9.45
C PRO A 60 7.61 9.16 8.10
N LEU A 61 7.96 10.09 7.20
CA LEU A 61 8.72 9.80 5.96
C LEU A 61 10.22 10.04 6.12
N GLY A 62 10.64 10.81 7.13
CA GLY A 62 12.03 11.22 7.29
C GLY A 62 12.44 12.31 6.30
N ASN A 63 12.53 11.98 5.02
CA ASN A 63 12.82 12.92 3.94
C ASN A 63 12.19 12.45 2.62
N PRO A 64 11.64 13.35 1.78
CA PRO A 64 11.18 14.70 2.10
C PRO A 64 9.99 14.69 3.09
N SER A 65 9.49 15.87 3.46
CA SER A 65 8.29 15.97 4.30
C SER A 65 7.05 15.45 3.58
N LEU A 66 6.13 14.81 4.32
CA LEU A 66 4.80 14.40 3.84
C LEU A 66 4.10 15.58 3.13
N PRO A 67 3.48 15.41 1.93
CA PRO A 67 3.15 14.14 1.26
C PRO A 67 4.31 13.47 0.50
N GLY A 68 5.47 14.10 0.45
CA GLY A 68 6.60 13.68 -0.36
C GLY A 68 6.52 14.20 -1.80
N GLN A 69 7.37 13.65 -2.67
CA GLN A 69 7.36 13.88 -4.13
C GLN A 69 6.67 12.70 -4.80
N THR A 70 5.42 12.89 -5.22
CA THR A 70 4.57 11.83 -5.78
C THR A 70 4.18 12.12 -7.23
N THR A 71 3.73 11.09 -7.94
CA THR A 71 3.13 11.21 -9.29
C THR A 71 1.62 11.40 -9.27
N SER A 72 0.98 11.34 -8.09
CA SER A 72 -0.47 11.40 -7.92
C SER A 72 -1.05 12.82 -7.79
N SER A 73 -0.19 13.84 -7.85
CA SER A 73 -0.52 15.24 -7.51
C SER A 73 -0.93 15.48 -6.04
N GLY A 74 -0.44 14.64 -5.12
CA GLY A 74 -0.71 14.77 -3.68
C GLY A 74 -0.39 13.49 -2.91
N LEU A 75 -1.22 13.14 -1.91
CA LEU A 75 -1.02 11.85 -1.22
C LEU A 75 -1.28 10.69 -2.19
N ASN A 76 -0.29 9.82 -2.35
CA ASN A 76 -0.49 8.51 -2.94
C ASN A 76 -0.95 7.51 -1.86
N TRP A 77 -1.03 6.23 -2.21
CA TRP A 77 -1.49 5.20 -1.28
C TRP A 77 -0.55 5.04 -0.07
N VAL A 78 0.77 5.17 -0.27
CA VAL A 78 1.79 5.14 0.78
C VAL A 78 1.51 6.26 1.78
N GLY A 79 1.41 7.50 1.30
CA GLY A 79 1.11 8.66 2.14
C GLY A 79 -0.21 8.50 2.92
N HIS A 80 -1.24 7.91 2.32
CA HIS A 80 -2.50 7.62 2.99
C HIS A 80 -2.35 6.63 4.15
N LEU A 81 -1.64 5.52 3.92
CA LEU A 81 -1.32 4.53 4.96
C LEU A 81 -0.50 5.18 6.07
N THR A 82 0.51 5.97 5.74
CA THR A 82 1.40 6.61 6.72
C THR A 82 0.70 7.60 7.64
N SER A 83 -0.31 8.34 7.13
CA SER A 83 -0.75 9.58 7.80
C SER A 83 -2.26 9.77 8.01
N THR A 84 -3.11 9.14 7.19
CA THR A 84 -4.57 9.39 7.23
C THR A 84 -5.38 8.18 7.62
N LEU A 85 -4.85 6.98 7.36
CA LEU A 85 -5.50 5.70 7.64
C LEU A 85 -4.80 4.93 8.77
N ASN A 86 -3.71 5.46 9.30
CA ASN A 86 -2.98 4.83 10.40
C ASN A 86 -3.74 4.94 11.72
N THR A 87 -3.73 3.85 12.49
CA THR A 87 -4.27 3.80 13.86
C THR A 87 -3.18 3.87 14.93
N SER A 88 -1.91 3.89 14.51
CA SER A 88 -0.71 4.06 15.33
C SER A 88 0.38 4.77 14.51
N THR A 89 1.48 5.18 15.13
CA THR A 89 2.60 5.78 14.38
C THR A 89 3.16 4.77 13.38
N ILE A 90 3.18 5.14 12.09
CA ILE A 90 3.83 4.37 11.03
C ILE A 90 5.07 5.13 10.56
N LEU A 91 6.22 4.47 10.63
CA LEU A 91 7.49 4.93 10.06
C LEU A 91 7.64 4.30 8.69
N THR A 92 7.75 5.11 7.64
CA THR A 92 7.67 4.64 6.25
C THR A 92 9.00 4.81 5.55
N TYR A 93 9.59 3.69 5.16
CA TYR A 93 10.82 3.61 4.38
C TYR A 93 10.42 3.22 2.96
N ASP A 94 10.25 4.21 2.09
CA ASP A 94 9.78 4.00 0.72
C ASP A 94 10.93 4.10 -0.28
N PHE A 95 11.37 2.97 -0.78
CA PHE A 95 12.44 2.87 -1.76
C PHE A 95 11.94 2.97 -3.19
N ALA A 96 10.64 3.10 -3.43
CA ALA A 96 10.09 3.08 -4.77
C ALA A 96 10.62 4.24 -5.63
N VAL A 97 10.90 3.95 -6.90
CA VAL A 97 11.49 4.91 -7.85
C VAL A 97 10.68 4.91 -9.14
N THR A 98 10.35 6.10 -9.65
CA THR A 98 9.64 6.24 -10.92
C THR A 98 10.35 5.50 -12.06
N GLY A 99 9.57 4.74 -12.83
CA GLY A 99 10.05 3.93 -13.95
C GLY A 99 10.62 2.57 -13.55
N ALA A 100 10.83 2.29 -12.26
CA ALA A 100 11.48 1.05 -11.83
C ALA A 100 10.80 -0.19 -12.41
N THR A 101 11.61 -1.14 -12.87
CA THR A 101 11.24 -2.53 -13.13
C THR A 101 11.70 -3.39 -11.95
N THR A 102 11.41 -4.69 -11.99
CA THR A 102 11.93 -5.63 -10.98
C THR A 102 13.46 -5.66 -10.99
N ASP A 103 14.06 -5.63 -12.18
CA ASP A 103 15.51 -5.64 -12.40
C ASP A 103 15.78 -5.15 -13.83
N LYS A 104 16.66 -4.14 -13.96
CA LYS A 104 16.96 -3.50 -15.27
C LYS A 104 17.72 -4.41 -16.23
N ASP A 105 18.40 -5.46 -15.74
CA ASP A 105 19.05 -6.46 -16.60
C ASP A 105 18.04 -7.44 -17.23
N ILE A 106 16.79 -7.47 -16.73
CA ILE A 106 15.71 -8.33 -17.24
C ILE A 106 14.77 -7.54 -18.15
N VAL A 107 14.33 -6.37 -17.68
CA VAL A 107 13.53 -5.41 -18.45
C VAL A 107 14.18 -4.04 -18.28
N ASP A 108 14.80 -3.56 -19.35
CA ASP A 108 15.48 -2.26 -19.35
C ASP A 108 14.50 -1.11 -19.12
N THR A 109 14.97 -0.05 -18.48
CA THR A 109 14.18 1.16 -18.19
C THR A 109 15.08 2.35 -17.90
N TYR A 110 14.52 3.56 -17.96
CA TYR A 110 15.24 4.80 -17.64
C TYR A 110 15.46 5.01 -16.13
N ALA A 111 14.81 4.21 -15.28
CA ALA A 111 14.89 4.38 -13.84
C ALA A 111 16.33 4.26 -13.32
N GLN A 112 16.70 5.16 -12.41
CA GLN A 112 18.02 5.11 -11.79
C GLN A 112 18.20 3.83 -10.96
N TYR A 113 17.15 3.42 -10.23
CA TYR A 113 17.16 2.26 -9.34
C TYR A 113 15.92 1.39 -9.56
N CYS A 114 16.15 0.09 -9.79
CA CYS A 114 15.09 -0.93 -9.88
C CYS A 114 14.95 -1.67 -8.55
N VAL A 115 13.99 -2.60 -8.42
CA VAL A 115 13.70 -3.22 -7.11
C VAL A 115 14.91 -3.96 -6.52
N ASP A 116 15.78 -4.51 -7.36
CA ASP A 116 17.06 -5.07 -6.94
C ASP A 116 17.96 -4.04 -6.25
N ASP A 117 18.16 -2.87 -6.87
CA ASP A 117 18.90 -1.75 -6.26
C ASP A 117 18.22 -1.27 -4.96
N GLN A 118 16.89 -1.23 -4.94
CA GLN A 118 16.10 -0.79 -3.78
C GLN A 118 16.27 -1.75 -2.59
N VAL A 119 16.31 -3.06 -2.83
CA VAL A 119 16.60 -4.07 -1.79
C VAL A 119 18.02 -3.92 -1.26
N ASP A 120 19.00 -3.62 -2.12
CA ASP A 120 20.37 -3.33 -1.70
C ASP A 120 20.45 -2.07 -0.83
N GLN A 121 19.73 -1.01 -1.21
CA GLN A 121 19.61 0.20 -0.39
C GLN A 121 18.96 -0.08 0.96
N TYR A 122 17.90 -0.89 1.01
CA TYR A 122 17.30 -1.31 2.27
C TYR A 122 18.32 -2.00 3.18
N LYS A 123 19.09 -2.96 2.65
CA LYS A 123 20.13 -3.67 3.41
C LYS A 123 21.21 -2.73 3.90
N GLN A 124 21.63 -1.78 3.07
CA GLN A 124 22.68 -0.83 3.39
C GLN A 124 22.27 0.16 4.49
N TYR A 125 21.08 0.75 4.38
CA TYR A 125 20.71 1.92 5.17
C TYR A 125 19.69 1.64 6.29
N VAL A 126 18.86 0.60 6.16
CA VAL A 126 17.67 0.43 7.00
C VAL A 126 17.62 -0.88 7.78
N SER A 127 18.12 -2.00 7.22
CA SER A 127 18.01 -3.32 7.85
C SER A 127 18.51 -3.36 9.31
N SER A 128 19.62 -2.67 9.61
CA SER A 128 20.23 -2.69 10.95
C SER A 128 19.48 -1.85 12.00
N VAL A 129 18.58 -0.95 11.58
CA VAL A 129 17.89 0.00 12.48
C VAL A 129 16.38 -0.24 12.56
N VAL A 130 15.78 -0.90 11.57
CA VAL A 130 14.35 -1.17 11.55
C VAL A 130 13.96 -2.31 12.49
N ASN A 131 12.87 -2.13 13.24
CA ASN A 131 12.27 -3.23 14.00
C ASN A 131 11.44 -4.12 13.05
N LYS A 132 12.02 -5.26 12.67
CA LYS A 132 11.48 -6.22 11.72
C LYS A 132 10.21 -6.95 12.22
N ASP A 133 10.07 -7.14 13.52
CA ASP A 133 8.88 -7.82 14.09
C ASP A 133 7.60 -6.97 13.96
N ASN A 134 7.76 -5.66 13.77
CA ASN A 134 6.67 -4.69 13.58
C ASN A 134 6.63 -4.14 12.14
N ALA A 135 7.19 -4.86 11.17
CA ALA A 135 7.30 -4.41 9.80
C ALA A 135 6.27 -5.08 8.87
N LEU A 136 5.70 -4.26 7.98
CA LEU A 136 5.01 -4.69 6.77
C LEU A 136 5.87 -4.30 5.56
N VAL A 137 6.21 -5.29 4.76
CA VAL A 137 6.79 -5.10 3.42
C VAL A 137 5.65 -4.98 2.43
N ALA A 138 5.62 -3.90 1.66
CA ALA A 138 4.67 -3.71 0.60
C ALA A 138 5.41 -3.51 -0.72
N VAL A 139 5.05 -4.30 -1.73
CA VAL A 139 5.67 -4.24 -3.05
C VAL A 139 4.60 -3.96 -4.09
N TRP A 140 4.71 -2.84 -4.79
CA TRP A 140 3.87 -2.55 -5.96
C TRP A 140 4.76 -2.20 -7.15
N ILE A 141 4.96 -3.22 -7.98
CA ILE A 141 5.84 -3.22 -9.15
C ILE A 141 5.21 -4.13 -10.21
N GLY A 142 5.59 -3.93 -11.46
CA GLY A 142 5.15 -4.77 -12.58
C GLY A 142 4.59 -3.98 -13.74
N ILE A 143 4.12 -2.73 -13.50
CA ILE A 143 3.56 -1.90 -14.58
C ILE A 143 4.61 -1.61 -15.64
N ASN A 144 5.86 -1.31 -15.24
CA ASN A 144 6.97 -1.11 -16.17
C ASN A 144 7.53 -2.45 -16.68
N ASP A 145 7.51 -3.52 -15.87
CA ASP A 145 7.96 -4.85 -16.31
C ASP A 145 7.16 -5.41 -17.50
N VAL A 146 5.87 -5.05 -17.61
CA VAL A 146 5.03 -5.36 -18.79
C VAL A 146 4.84 -4.16 -19.73
N GLY A 147 5.06 -2.95 -19.24
CA GLY A 147 4.91 -1.70 -20.00
C GLY A 147 6.06 -1.43 -20.98
N GLU A 148 7.31 -1.63 -20.58
CA GLU A 148 8.47 -1.44 -21.48
C GLU A 148 8.42 -2.45 -22.65
N PRO A 149 8.18 -3.76 -22.44
CA PRO A 149 7.97 -4.71 -23.54
C PRO A 149 6.81 -4.33 -24.48
N PHE A 150 5.74 -3.75 -23.94
CA PHE A 150 4.61 -3.28 -24.75
C PHE A 150 5.05 -2.21 -25.76
N TRP A 151 5.83 -1.22 -25.32
CA TRP A 151 6.35 -0.15 -26.19
C TRP A 151 7.33 -0.69 -27.24
N ASP A 152 8.11 -1.71 -26.89
CA ASP A 152 9.02 -2.42 -27.79
C ASP A 152 8.32 -3.44 -28.71
N LYS A 153 7.01 -3.61 -28.55
CA LYS A 153 6.18 -4.56 -29.29
C LYS A 153 6.59 -6.02 -29.14
N VAL A 154 7.08 -6.38 -27.96
CA VAL A 154 7.45 -7.73 -27.57
C VAL A 154 6.63 -8.19 -26.36
N SER A 155 6.68 -9.48 -26.05
CA SER A 155 6.05 -10.03 -24.83
C SER A 155 6.95 -9.85 -23.62
N ALA A 156 6.35 -9.58 -22.47
CA ALA A 156 7.07 -9.48 -21.21
C ALA A 156 7.72 -10.83 -20.82
N PRO A 157 8.97 -10.84 -20.33
CA PRO A 157 9.65 -12.06 -19.90
C PRO A 157 9.20 -12.51 -18.49
N VAL A 158 7.88 -12.72 -18.30
CA VAL A 158 7.22 -12.90 -16.99
C VAL A 158 7.90 -13.93 -16.09
N THR A 159 8.34 -15.07 -16.65
CA THR A 159 9.04 -16.10 -15.87
C THR A 159 10.31 -15.57 -15.22
N LYS A 160 11.17 -14.88 -15.99
CA LYS A 160 12.43 -14.31 -15.48
C LYS A 160 12.17 -13.22 -14.45
N ILE A 161 11.19 -12.36 -14.72
CA ILE A 161 10.77 -11.31 -13.78
C ILE A 161 10.35 -11.95 -12.45
N MET A 162 9.51 -12.98 -12.49
CA MET A 162 9.02 -13.65 -11.28
C MET A 162 10.10 -14.45 -10.54
N ASP A 163 11.05 -15.05 -11.24
CA ASP A 163 12.21 -15.68 -10.59
C ASP A 163 12.98 -14.63 -9.78
N ARG A 164 13.32 -13.50 -10.40
CA ARG A 164 14.05 -12.41 -9.74
C ARG A 164 13.27 -11.73 -8.62
N TYR A 165 11.99 -11.46 -8.84
CA TYR A 165 11.08 -10.89 -7.83
C TYR A 165 11.13 -11.70 -6.53
N PHE A 166 11.03 -13.03 -6.63
CA PHE A 166 10.99 -13.89 -5.45
C PHE A 166 12.37 -14.20 -4.86
N GLU A 167 13.46 -14.10 -5.62
CA GLU A 167 14.82 -14.05 -5.06
C GLU A 167 15.02 -12.80 -4.18
N LEU A 168 14.51 -11.65 -4.62
CA LEU A 168 14.56 -10.40 -3.86
C LEU A 168 13.71 -10.49 -2.59
N LEU A 169 12.50 -11.06 -2.67
CA LEU A 169 11.70 -11.33 -1.48
C LEU A 169 12.36 -12.33 -0.52
N GLN A 170 13.04 -13.35 -1.04
CA GLN A 170 13.81 -14.29 -0.23
C GLN A 170 14.91 -13.57 0.54
N THR A 171 15.62 -12.65 -0.09
CA THR A 171 16.63 -11.80 0.57
C THR A 171 16.03 -11.02 1.75
N LEU A 172 14.83 -10.47 1.59
CA LEU A 172 14.11 -9.74 2.65
C LEU A 172 13.61 -10.67 3.77
N ALA A 173 13.15 -11.88 3.45
CA ALA A 173 12.72 -12.86 4.44
C ALA A 173 13.89 -13.43 5.24
N ASP A 174 15.02 -13.71 4.59
CA ASP A 174 16.26 -14.16 5.24
C ASP A 174 16.82 -13.10 6.19
N ASP A 175 16.61 -11.82 5.88
CA ASP A 175 16.92 -10.69 6.76
C ASP A 175 15.98 -10.60 7.98
N GLY A 176 14.85 -11.33 7.96
CA GLY A 176 13.94 -11.50 9.10
C GLY A 176 12.59 -10.79 8.95
N LEU A 177 12.27 -10.22 7.78
CA LEU A 177 10.95 -9.64 7.51
C LEU A 177 9.92 -10.76 7.28
N LYS A 178 8.73 -10.63 7.89
CA LYS A 178 7.76 -11.73 7.97
C LYS A 178 6.40 -11.43 7.34
N ASN A 179 6.05 -10.16 7.10
CA ASN A 179 4.73 -9.78 6.63
C ASN A 179 4.86 -9.06 5.30
N PHE A 180 4.30 -9.66 4.23
CA PHE A 180 4.41 -9.16 2.86
C PHE A 180 3.02 -8.91 2.28
N VAL A 181 2.85 -7.78 1.60
CA VAL A 181 1.72 -7.52 0.72
C VAL A 181 2.24 -7.16 -0.67
N LEU A 182 1.82 -7.92 -1.67
CA LEU A 182 2.22 -7.73 -3.07
C LEU A 182 1.02 -7.21 -3.83
N LEU A 183 1.11 -6.05 -4.46
CA LEU A 183 0.01 -5.45 -5.19
C LEU A 183 0.06 -5.92 -6.65
N SER A 184 -1.08 -6.37 -7.18
CA SER A 184 -1.18 -6.80 -8.58
C SER A 184 -0.95 -5.62 -9.55
N VAL A 185 -0.47 -5.93 -10.75
CA VAL A 185 -0.36 -4.94 -11.83
C VAL A 185 -1.74 -4.35 -12.09
N PRO A 186 -1.89 -3.01 -12.07
CA PRO A 186 -3.18 -2.36 -12.29
C PRO A 186 -3.72 -2.67 -13.69
N PRO A 187 -5.03 -2.52 -13.93
CA PRO A 187 -5.67 -2.78 -15.22
C PRO A 187 -5.36 -1.68 -16.26
N PHE A 188 -4.08 -1.30 -16.40
CA PHE A 188 -3.70 -0.11 -17.13
C PHE A 188 -3.88 -0.26 -18.64
N SER A 189 -3.83 -1.49 -19.18
CA SER A 189 -4.12 -1.80 -20.58
C SER A 189 -5.42 -1.21 -21.09
N ASP A 190 -6.41 -1.05 -20.21
CA ASP A 190 -7.78 -0.70 -20.59
C ASP A 190 -8.26 0.64 -20.02
N GLN A 191 -7.49 1.26 -19.13
CA GLN A 191 -7.99 2.37 -18.32
C GLN A 191 -7.15 3.63 -18.39
N ILE A 192 -5.81 3.52 -18.55
CA ILE A 192 -4.99 4.73 -18.53
C ILE A 192 -5.11 5.49 -19.87
N PRO A 193 -5.08 6.83 -19.85
CA PRO A 193 -5.21 7.62 -21.08
C PRO A 193 -4.16 7.31 -22.15
N ALA A 194 -2.94 6.92 -21.76
CA ALA A 194 -1.86 6.55 -22.69
C ALA A 194 -2.16 5.34 -23.59
N MET A 195 -3.14 4.51 -23.21
CA MET A 195 -3.56 3.35 -24.01
C MET A 195 -4.61 3.70 -25.08
N ILE A 196 -5.18 4.91 -25.04
CA ILE A 196 -6.15 5.36 -26.04
C ILE A 196 -5.48 5.49 -27.41
N GLY A 197 -6.04 4.80 -28.41
CA GLY A 197 -5.56 4.83 -29.79
C GLY A 197 -4.42 3.86 -30.11
N GLN A 198 -3.98 3.06 -29.13
CA GLN A 198 -3.02 1.98 -29.36
C GLN A 198 -3.65 0.84 -30.17
N SER A 199 -2.82 0.02 -30.83
CA SER A 199 -3.32 -1.07 -31.66
C SER A 199 -3.92 -2.19 -30.80
N GLU A 200 -5.04 -2.78 -31.24
CA GLU A 200 -5.67 -3.87 -30.49
C GLU A 200 -4.77 -5.10 -30.40
N THR A 201 -3.88 -5.32 -31.38
CA THR A 201 -2.87 -6.39 -31.30
C THR A 201 -1.90 -6.17 -30.14
N ASP A 202 -1.45 -4.93 -29.93
CA ASP A 202 -0.55 -4.59 -28.84
C ASP A 202 -1.27 -4.60 -27.49
N LEU A 203 -2.50 -4.09 -27.42
CA LEU A 203 -3.33 -4.12 -26.22
C LEU A 203 -3.69 -5.56 -25.80
N ALA A 204 -4.02 -6.43 -26.75
CA ALA A 204 -4.28 -7.84 -26.46
C ALA A 204 -3.03 -8.55 -25.90
N ARG A 205 -1.84 -8.24 -26.42
CA ARG A 205 -0.58 -8.74 -25.85
C ARG A 205 -0.36 -8.23 -24.42
N LEU A 206 -0.54 -6.93 -24.19
CA LEU A 206 -0.39 -6.35 -22.86
C LEU A 206 -1.37 -6.94 -21.85
N ARG A 207 -2.65 -7.11 -22.20
CA ARG A 207 -3.64 -7.79 -21.35
C ARG A 207 -3.23 -9.22 -21.01
N SER A 208 -2.67 -9.95 -21.97
CA SER A 208 -2.14 -11.29 -21.75
C SER A 208 -0.96 -11.26 -20.78
N ASP A 209 -0.01 -10.35 -20.97
CA ASP A 209 1.17 -10.22 -20.12
C ASP A 209 0.80 -9.82 -18.68
N ILE A 210 -0.13 -8.88 -18.49
CA ILE A 210 -0.70 -8.51 -17.17
C ILE A 210 -1.35 -9.73 -16.51
N THR A 211 -2.16 -10.49 -17.27
CA THR A 211 -2.83 -11.69 -16.78
C THR A 211 -1.82 -12.74 -16.32
N SER A 212 -0.81 -13.01 -17.14
CA SER A 212 0.27 -13.95 -16.82
C SER A 212 1.09 -13.50 -15.62
N TYR A 213 1.43 -12.21 -15.53
CA TYR A 213 2.17 -11.64 -14.41
C TYR A 213 1.40 -11.81 -13.09
N ASN A 214 0.13 -11.38 -13.05
CA ASN A 214 -0.68 -11.45 -11.84
C ASN A 214 -0.94 -12.89 -11.38
N ALA A 215 -1.19 -13.82 -12.31
CA ALA A 215 -1.35 -15.24 -11.99
C ALA A 215 -0.04 -15.87 -11.46
N ALA A 216 1.11 -15.48 -12.03
CA ALA A 216 2.41 -15.94 -11.56
C ALA A 216 2.74 -15.36 -10.18
N LEU A 217 2.40 -14.10 -9.90
CA LEU A 217 2.58 -13.46 -8.60
C LEU A 217 1.86 -14.22 -7.48
N GLU A 218 0.59 -14.60 -7.70
CA GLU A 218 -0.19 -15.41 -6.76
C GLU A 218 0.43 -16.79 -6.53
N THR A 219 0.73 -17.49 -7.62
CA THR A 219 1.29 -18.85 -7.58
C THR A 219 2.63 -18.86 -6.84
N ARG A 220 3.52 -17.93 -7.17
CA ARG A 220 4.86 -17.83 -6.58
C ARG A 220 4.80 -17.39 -5.12
N LEU A 221 3.85 -16.54 -4.73
CA LEU A 221 3.66 -16.19 -3.31
C LEU A 221 3.21 -17.40 -2.48
N ALA A 222 2.36 -18.27 -3.03
CA ALA A 222 1.98 -19.50 -2.34
C ALA A 222 3.19 -20.44 -2.12
N THR A 223 4.05 -20.59 -3.12
CA THR A 223 5.31 -21.34 -3.00
C THR A 223 6.25 -20.71 -1.97
N PHE A 224 6.45 -19.39 -2.04
CA PHE A 224 7.30 -18.64 -1.13
C PHE A 224 6.89 -18.81 0.33
N LYS A 225 5.59 -18.68 0.63
CA LYS A 225 5.06 -18.90 1.99
C LYS A 225 5.24 -20.34 2.47
N SER A 226 5.13 -21.31 1.57
CA SER A 226 5.32 -22.73 1.92
C SER A 226 6.79 -23.05 2.22
N ALA A 227 7.73 -22.38 1.55
CA ALA A 227 9.16 -22.52 1.78
C ALA A 227 9.67 -21.77 3.03
N ASN A 228 8.97 -20.69 3.43
CA ASN A 228 9.42 -19.80 4.51
C ASN A 228 8.48 -19.85 5.72
N SER A 229 8.80 -20.72 6.67
CA SER A 229 8.00 -20.88 7.91
C SER A 229 7.89 -19.57 8.69
N GLY A 230 6.66 -19.17 9.02
CA GLY A 230 6.37 -17.94 9.77
C GLY A 230 6.21 -16.69 8.92
N VAL A 231 6.49 -16.76 7.60
CA VAL A 231 6.18 -15.70 6.67
C VAL A 231 4.69 -15.69 6.34
N LYS A 232 4.09 -14.50 6.38
CA LYS A 232 2.72 -14.20 5.96
C LYS A 232 2.77 -13.35 4.71
N GLY A 233 1.87 -13.65 3.78
CA GLY A 233 1.83 -13.00 2.49
C GLY A 233 0.40 -12.93 1.95
N LEU A 234 0.08 -11.80 1.32
CA LEU A 234 -1.15 -11.54 0.58
C LEU A 234 -0.80 -10.93 -0.79
N VAL A 235 -1.42 -11.43 -1.87
CA VAL A 235 -1.55 -10.64 -3.10
C VAL A 235 -2.81 -9.79 -2.96
N PHE A 236 -2.65 -8.47 -3.06
CA PHE A 236 -3.77 -7.53 -3.06
C PHE A 236 -4.12 -7.15 -4.51
N ASP A 237 -5.33 -7.50 -4.93
CA ASP A 237 -5.83 -7.14 -6.25
C ASP A 237 -6.17 -5.64 -6.30
N THR A 238 -5.45 -4.92 -7.17
CA THR A 238 -5.63 -3.47 -7.34
C THR A 238 -6.83 -3.14 -8.23
N LYS A 239 -7.24 -4.05 -9.13
CA LYS A 239 -8.27 -3.82 -10.14
C LYS A 239 -9.60 -3.31 -9.57
N PRO A 240 -10.17 -3.86 -8.48
CA PRO A 240 -11.46 -3.42 -7.97
C PRO A 240 -11.48 -1.94 -7.56
N SER A 241 -10.35 -1.43 -7.04
CA SER A 241 -10.26 -0.02 -6.63
C SER A 241 -10.19 0.91 -7.83
N PHE A 242 -9.49 0.49 -8.88
CA PHE A 242 -9.44 1.19 -10.16
C PHE A 242 -10.81 1.22 -10.83
N ASP A 243 -11.43 0.05 -11.04
CA ASP A 243 -12.75 -0.08 -11.65
C ASP A 243 -13.77 0.80 -10.94
N THR A 244 -13.82 0.77 -9.60
CA THR A 244 -14.79 1.56 -8.84
C THR A 244 -14.69 3.05 -9.14
N VAL A 245 -13.47 3.60 -9.19
CA VAL A 245 -13.28 5.04 -9.44
C VAL A 245 -13.53 5.38 -10.91
N VAL A 246 -13.03 4.55 -11.83
CA VAL A 246 -13.17 4.77 -13.29
C VAL A 246 -14.65 4.70 -13.70
N GLU A 247 -15.38 3.69 -13.24
CA GLU A 247 -16.80 3.49 -13.56
C GLU A 247 -17.71 4.53 -12.90
N ASN A 248 -17.27 5.13 -11.79
CA ASN A 248 -18.04 6.12 -11.03
C ASN A 248 -17.37 7.50 -11.01
N PHE A 249 -16.60 7.85 -12.04
CA PHE A 249 -15.75 9.04 -12.09
C PHE A 249 -16.46 10.34 -11.63
N ALA A 250 -17.74 10.51 -11.99
CA ALA A 250 -18.52 11.68 -11.63
C ALA A 250 -18.75 11.81 -10.11
N GLN A 251 -18.88 10.69 -9.38
CA GLN A 251 -19.00 10.69 -7.91
C GLN A 251 -17.70 11.13 -7.23
N TYR A 252 -16.57 10.97 -7.92
CA TYR A 252 -15.25 11.44 -7.50
C TYR A 252 -14.92 12.84 -8.02
N GLY A 253 -15.90 13.54 -8.60
CA GLY A 253 -15.76 14.93 -9.05
C GLY A 253 -15.05 15.09 -10.39
N ALA A 254 -14.81 14.00 -11.12
CA ALA A 254 -14.19 14.06 -12.42
C ALA A 254 -15.19 14.32 -13.55
N LYS A 255 -14.73 14.97 -14.62
CA LYS A 255 -15.58 15.28 -15.79
C LYS A 255 -15.81 14.09 -16.72
N ASP A 256 -14.82 13.21 -16.84
CA ASP A 256 -14.88 11.97 -17.61
C ASP A 256 -13.85 10.94 -17.09
N ALA A 257 -13.91 9.71 -17.58
CA ALA A 257 -13.08 8.59 -17.15
C ALA A 257 -11.64 8.60 -17.73
N THR A 258 -11.35 9.49 -18.69
CA THR A 258 -10.12 9.48 -19.51
C THR A 258 -9.31 10.76 -19.40
N CYS A 259 -9.86 11.80 -18.78
CA CYS A 259 -9.18 13.07 -18.65
C CYS A 259 -8.03 12.97 -17.65
N TYR A 260 -7.03 13.82 -17.84
CA TYR A 260 -5.84 13.87 -16.99
C TYR A 260 -5.29 15.30 -16.87
N GLY A 261 -4.42 15.52 -15.88
CA GLY A 261 -3.64 16.75 -15.75
C GLY A 261 -4.39 17.92 -15.09
N SER A 262 -5.60 17.70 -14.59
CA SER A 262 -6.38 18.72 -13.87
C SER A 262 -7.07 18.15 -12.62
N SER A 263 -7.48 19.03 -11.70
CA SER A 263 -8.07 18.63 -10.42
C SER A 263 -9.44 17.95 -10.54
N ASP A 264 -10.10 18.11 -11.68
CA ASP A 264 -11.37 17.48 -12.07
C ASP A 264 -11.14 16.23 -12.93
N CYS A 265 -10.00 15.55 -12.75
CA CYS A 265 -9.64 14.30 -13.42
C CYS A 265 -9.23 13.21 -12.43
N ILE A 266 -9.55 11.97 -12.78
CA ILE A 266 -9.15 10.79 -11.99
C ILE A 266 -7.72 10.32 -12.28
N TRP A 267 -7.11 10.83 -13.37
CA TRP A 267 -5.73 10.57 -13.75
C TRP A 267 -4.88 11.81 -13.52
N ALA A 268 -3.72 11.64 -12.89
CA ALA A 268 -2.81 12.74 -12.60
C ALA A 268 -2.12 13.25 -13.88
N ASP A 269 -1.68 12.32 -14.72
CA ASP A 269 -1.20 12.54 -16.07
C ASP A 269 -1.75 11.42 -16.98
N ASN A 270 -1.22 11.27 -18.20
CA ASN A 270 -1.72 10.25 -19.12
C ASN A 270 -1.36 8.81 -18.71
N TYR A 271 -0.57 8.61 -17.65
CA TYR A 271 -0.11 7.30 -17.20
C TYR A 271 -0.52 6.99 -15.76
N HIS A 272 -0.38 7.95 -14.84
CA HIS A 272 -0.48 7.75 -13.41
C HIS A 272 -1.89 8.00 -12.86
N ALA A 273 -2.28 7.14 -11.91
CA ALA A 273 -3.51 7.27 -11.15
C ALA A 273 -3.54 8.56 -10.31
N GLY A 274 -4.69 9.22 -10.27
CA GLY A 274 -4.90 10.40 -9.45
C GLY A 274 -5.31 10.09 -8.01
N LEU A 275 -5.58 11.15 -7.24
CA LEU A 275 -5.85 11.10 -5.81
C LEU A 275 -7.01 10.16 -5.41
N ALA A 276 -8.09 10.15 -6.18
CA ALA A 276 -9.27 9.33 -5.87
C ALA A 276 -8.96 7.83 -5.90
N ILE A 277 -8.22 7.38 -6.91
CA ILE A 277 -7.79 5.98 -7.06
C ILE A 277 -6.84 5.61 -5.93
N HIS A 278 -5.80 6.42 -5.67
CA HIS A 278 -4.86 6.16 -4.58
C HIS A 278 -5.54 6.07 -3.21
N LYS A 279 -6.49 6.96 -2.94
CA LYS A 279 -7.23 6.97 -1.67
C LYS A 279 -8.09 5.72 -1.51
N LEU A 280 -8.88 5.34 -2.53
CA LEU A 280 -9.73 4.16 -2.44
C LEU A 280 -8.91 2.87 -2.36
N LEU A 281 -7.83 2.79 -3.15
CA LEU A 281 -6.90 1.67 -3.09
C LEU A 281 -6.27 1.53 -1.71
N ALA A 282 -5.82 2.63 -1.10
CA ALA A 282 -5.28 2.63 0.26
C ALA A 282 -6.31 2.14 1.29
N GLN A 283 -7.57 2.61 1.20
CA GLN A 283 -8.65 2.18 2.08
C GLN A 283 -8.94 0.67 1.96
N ASN A 284 -8.95 0.14 0.75
CA ASN A 284 -9.19 -1.27 0.50
C ASN A 284 -7.98 -2.13 0.90
N LEU A 285 -6.76 -1.64 0.68
CA LEU A 285 -5.53 -2.30 1.10
C LEU A 285 -5.47 -2.46 2.62
N VAL A 286 -5.79 -1.41 3.39
CA VAL A 286 -5.85 -1.48 4.85
C VAL A 286 -6.83 -2.55 5.32
N LYS A 287 -8.02 -2.64 4.70
CA LYS A 287 -8.99 -3.70 5.01
C LYS A 287 -8.45 -5.10 4.64
N GLY A 288 -7.83 -5.23 3.47
CA GLY A 288 -7.25 -6.49 2.98
C GLY A 288 -6.16 -7.01 3.91
N VAL A 289 -5.22 -6.15 4.31
CA VAL A 289 -4.15 -6.52 5.25
C VAL A 289 -4.73 -6.90 6.61
N ALA A 290 -5.61 -6.07 7.17
CA ALA A 290 -6.21 -6.32 8.49
C ALA A 290 -7.02 -7.64 8.56
N ALA A 291 -7.61 -8.07 7.44
CA ALA A 291 -8.33 -9.35 7.36
C ALA A 291 -7.40 -10.57 7.31
N ASN A 292 -6.13 -10.40 6.93
CA ASN A 292 -5.19 -11.49 6.71
C ASN A 292 -4.17 -11.64 7.84
N PHE A 293 -3.63 -10.54 8.38
CA PHE A 293 -2.71 -10.59 9.52
C PHE A 293 -2.51 -9.25 10.22
N VAL A 294 -2.19 -9.36 11.53
CA VAL A 294 -1.65 -8.26 12.33
C VAL A 294 -0.12 -8.34 12.28
N PHE A 295 0.50 -7.18 12.08
CA PHE A 295 1.93 -6.95 12.14
C PHE A 295 2.23 -5.84 13.13
#